data_AF-A0A2E5H2A6-F1
#
_entry.id   AF-A0A2E5H2A6-F1
#
_cell.length_a   1.000
_cell.length_b   1.000
_cell.length_c   1.000
_cell.angle_alpha   90.00
_cell.angle_beta   90.00
_cell.angle_gamma   90.00
#
_symmetry.space_group_name_H-M   'P 1'
#
loop_
_entity.id
_entity.type
_entity.pdbx_description
1 polymer ?
#
loop_
_entity_poly.entity_id
_entity_poly.type
_entity_poly.pdbx_seq_one_letter_code
_entity_poly.pdbx_strand_id
1 'polypeptide(L)'
;MLTSLVAFVFVLGVLVFVHELGHYLMARRIGVRVLTFSLGFGPKLLTVRRGDTDYCISAIPLGGYVKMAGESPDEASAGQDDEFLSKTKWQRFQVLVMGPTMNIVLAVVVMAIVLYQGAEVPAYEEQAPVVGVVVEGSPAETSGILPGDLILSVAGESVPDWEALFLSVMSRAGRELEVVVLRDGKSLVLPVTPSTRTEFEVGDLGVLPQLHPQIRDVVPGEPAAQAGIQSGDVIVAVEGEPANRDTLITRINSSPDQLLKLAVSRDGVEQDITVRPALNGDVGLIGVSLSPYEVRIVEPGPLQAVQLSIEQNYQWSGLIFQTLWGLMTRETSPKQ
;
A
#
# COMPACT_ATOMS: atom_id res chain seq x y z
N MET A 1 13.02 -11.84 17.05
CA MET A 1 12.33 -13.10 17.40
C MET A 1 11.31 -12.92 18.52
N LEU A 2 11.71 -12.62 19.77
CA LEU A 2 10.73 -12.40 20.86
C LEU A 2 9.81 -11.21 20.61
N THR A 3 10.37 -10.06 20.19
CA THR A 3 9.60 -8.86 19.83
C THR A 3 8.59 -9.12 18.73
N SER A 4 9.02 -9.79 17.66
CA SER A 4 8.18 -10.19 16.53
C SER A 4 7.04 -11.12 16.97
N LEU A 5 7.32 -12.09 17.86
CA LEU A 5 6.31 -12.99 18.40
C LEU A 5 5.27 -12.24 19.24
N VAL A 6 5.71 -11.35 20.13
CA VAL A 6 4.80 -10.55 20.96
C VAL A 6 3.95 -9.63 20.09
N ALA A 7 4.55 -8.95 19.11
CA ALA A 7 3.83 -8.10 18.17
C ALA A 7 2.81 -8.91 17.34
N PHE A 8 3.19 -10.09 16.86
CA PHE A 8 2.29 -10.99 16.15
C PHE A 8 1.07 -11.40 17.00
N VAL A 9 1.30 -11.86 18.22
CA VAL A 9 0.22 -12.25 19.15
C VAL A 9 -0.69 -11.05 19.43
N PHE A 10 -0.11 -9.87 19.64
CA PHE A 10 -0.88 -8.65 19.86
C PHE A 10 -1.76 -8.28 18.66
N VAL A 11 -1.18 -8.18 17.45
CA VAL A 11 -1.90 -7.82 16.23
C VAL A 11 -3.00 -8.83 15.92
N LEU A 12 -2.70 -10.13 16.02
CA LEU A 12 -3.70 -11.18 15.82
C LEU A 12 -4.82 -11.10 16.86
N GLY A 13 -4.47 -10.85 18.12
CA GLY A 13 -5.44 -10.67 19.21
C GLY A 13 -6.39 -9.50 18.95
N VAL A 14 -5.88 -8.33 18.55
CA VAL A 14 -6.72 -7.17 18.21
C VAL A 14 -7.61 -7.47 17.01
N LEU A 15 -7.06 -8.06 15.94
CA LEU A 15 -7.80 -8.36 14.72
C LEU A 15 -8.98 -9.30 14.97
N VAL A 16 -8.75 -10.40 15.71
CA VAL A 16 -9.83 -11.34 16.03
C VAL A 16 -10.80 -10.72 17.04
N PHE A 17 -10.33 -9.98 18.04
CA PHE A 17 -11.22 -9.31 18.98
C PHE A 17 -12.21 -8.38 18.28
N VAL A 18 -11.74 -7.56 17.34
CA VAL A 18 -12.61 -6.63 16.60
C VAL A 18 -13.55 -7.39 15.65
N HIS A 19 -13.11 -8.51 15.09
CA HIS A 19 -13.96 -9.44 14.33
C HIS A 19 -15.12 -9.98 15.18
N GLU A 20 -14.82 -10.56 16.34
CA GLU A 20 -15.81 -11.10 17.27
C GLU A 20 -16.73 -9.98 17.79
N LEU A 21 -16.18 -8.78 18.03
CA LEU A 21 -16.97 -7.61 18.41
C LEU A 21 -18.02 -7.28 17.34
N GLY A 22 -17.72 -7.46 16.05
CA GLY A 22 -18.69 -7.30 14.96
C GLY A 22 -19.88 -8.24 15.08
N HIS A 23 -19.62 -9.54 15.24
CA HIS A 23 -20.68 -10.53 15.47
C HIS A 23 -21.51 -10.19 16.71
N TYR A 24 -20.84 -9.87 17.82
CA TYR A 24 -21.46 -9.50 19.08
C TYR A 24 -22.40 -8.30 18.94
N LEU A 25 -21.91 -7.19 18.36
CA LEU A 25 -22.68 -5.95 18.22
C LEU A 25 -23.90 -6.16 17.32
N MET A 26 -23.76 -6.90 16.21
CA MET A 26 -24.88 -7.15 15.32
C MET A 26 -25.89 -8.13 15.91
N ALA A 27 -25.44 -9.19 16.59
CA ALA A 27 -26.31 -10.12 17.30
C ALA A 27 -27.16 -9.38 18.33
N ARG A 28 -26.55 -8.54 19.18
CA ARG A 28 -27.26 -7.72 20.16
C ARG A 28 -28.22 -6.73 19.50
N ARG A 29 -27.84 -6.09 18.40
CA ARG A 29 -28.69 -5.14 17.66
C ARG A 29 -29.96 -5.80 17.10
N ILE A 30 -29.87 -7.05 16.63
CA ILE A 30 -30.98 -7.82 16.07
C ILE A 30 -31.78 -8.55 17.16
N GLY A 31 -31.35 -8.41 18.42
CA GLY A 31 -32.00 -9.05 19.57
C GLY A 31 -31.75 -10.54 19.64
N VAL A 32 -30.58 -11.01 19.22
CA VAL A 32 -30.06 -12.34 19.52
C VAL A 32 -29.37 -12.28 20.88
N ARG A 33 -29.70 -13.23 21.76
CA ARG A 33 -29.07 -13.37 23.05
C ARG A 33 -27.66 -13.93 22.89
N VAL A 34 -26.67 -13.16 23.32
CA VAL A 34 -25.28 -13.59 23.38
C VAL A 34 -25.01 -14.16 24.77
N LEU A 35 -24.61 -15.42 24.85
CA LEU A 35 -24.34 -16.14 26.09
C LEU A 35 -22.91 -15.87 26.59
N THR A 36 -21.94 -15.79 25.68
CA THR A 36 -20.54 -15.57 26.04
C THR A 36 -19.86 -14.69 25.01
N PHE A 37 -19.10 -13.72 25.48
CA PHE A 37 -18.15 -12.96 24.68
C PHE A 37 -16.78 -13.11 25.34
N SER A 38 -15.88 -13.86 24.70
CA SER A 38 -14.57 -14.19 25.27
C SER A 38 -13.45 -13.55 24.49
N LEU A 39 -12.53 -12.89 25.19
CA LEU A 39 -11.20 -12.59 24.69
C LEU A 39 -10.27 -13.75 25.05
N GLY A 40 -9.74 -14.42 24.04
CA GLY A 40 -8.92 -15.61 24.15
C GLY A 40 -9.70 -16.92 24.26
N PHE A 41 -8.94 -18.01 24.33
CA PHE A 41 -9.43 -19.39 24.42
C PHE A 41 -8.93 -20.11 25.67
N GLY A 42 -9.53 -21.27 25.95
CA GLY A 42 -9.12 -22.16 27.03
C GLY A 42 -9.71 -21.77 28.41
N PRO A 43 -9.00 -22.06 29.51
CA PRO A 43 -9.48 -21.75 30.86
C PRO A 43 -9.78 -20.25 31.04
N LYS A 44 -10.97 -19.94 31.56
CA LYS A 44 -11.39 -18.56 31.86
C LYS A 44 -10.62 -18.06 33.08
N LEU A 45 -9.84 -17.00 32.91
CA LEU A 45 -9.11 -16.33 33.99
C LEU A 45 -10.00 -15.34 34.74
N LEU A 46 -10.81 -14.59 33.99
CA LEU A 46 -11.78 -13.63 34.53
C LEU A 46 -13.11 -13.83 33.81
N THR A 47 -14.21 -13.82 34.57
CA THR A 47 -15.57 -13.82 34.01
C THR A 47 -16.40 -12.78 34.75
N VAL A 48 -16.98 -11.85 33.99
CA VAL A 48 -17.91 -10.86 34.51
C VAL A 48 -19.23 -11.04 33.77
N ARG A 49 -20.30 -11.36 34.51
CA ARG A 49 -21.64 -11.47 33.94
C ARG A 49 -22.33 -10.11 33.92
N ARG A 50 -22.82 -9.69 32.76
CA ARG A 50 -23.64 -8.48 32.63
C ARG A 50 -24.84 -8.78 31.73
N GLY A 51 -26.03 -8.79 32.34
CA GLY A 51 -27.25 -9.27 31.69
C GLY A 51 -27.15 -10.77 31.40
N ASP A 52 -27.41 -11.14 30.15
CA ASP A 52 -27.37 -12.54 29.68
C ASP A 52 -25.99 -12.97 29.17
N THR A 53 -25.02 -12.05 29.14
CA THR A 53 -23.70 -12.29 28.54
C THR A 53 -22.62 -12.42 29.62
N ASP A 54 -21.87 -13.51 29.54
CA ASP A 54 -20.62 -13.70 30.27
C ASP A 54 -19.45 -13.10 29.47
N TYR A 55 -18.83 -12.06 29.99
CA TYR A 55 -17.63 -11.44 29.42
C TYR A 55 -16.40 -12.13 30.02
N CYS A 56 -15.63 -12.82 29.18
CA CYS A 56 -14.53 -13.66 29.62
C CYS A 56 -13.18 -13.12 29.14
N ILE A 57 -12.16 -13.23 29.98
CA ILE A 57 -10.76 -13.18 29.58
C ILE A 57 -10.18 -14.56 29.84
N SER A 58 -9.67 -15.21 28.80
CA SER A 58 -9.18 -16.59 28.84
C SER A 58 -7.66 -16.65 28.75
N ALA A 59 -7.08 -17.76 29.20
CA ALA A 59 -5.63 -17.90 29.38
C ALA A 59 -4.82 -17.79 28.08
N ILE A 60 -5.38 -18.19 26.94
CA ILE A 60 -4.69 -18.15 25.64
C ILE A 60 -5.15 -16.90 24.89
N PRO A 61 -4.32 -15.85 24.73
CA PRO A 61 -4.72 -14.57 24.15
C PRO A 61 -4.80 -14.57 22.62
N LEU A 62 -4.80 -15.76 21.99
CA LEU A 62 -4.83 -15.93 20.54
C LEU A 62 -6.26 -15.92 20.01
N GLY A 63 -6.94 -14.78 20.11
CA GLY A 63 -8.25 -14.57 19.49
C GLY A 63 -9.40 -14.39 20.47
N GLY A 64 -10.56 -14.96 20.17
CA GLY A 64 -11.78 -14.84 20.97
C GLY A 64 -12.93 -15.59 20.32
N TYR A 65 -14.09 -15.60 20.97
CA TYR A 65 -15.31 -16.14 20.38
C TYR A 65 -16.56 -15.47 20.95
N VAL A 66 -17.60 -15.40 20.11
CA VAL A 66 -18.97 -15.07 20.50
C VAL A 66 -19.83 -16.32 20.48
N LYS A 67 -20.39 -16.70 21.63
CA LYS A 67 -21.38 -17.78 21.71
C LYS A 67 -22.80 -17.19 21.71
N MET A 68 -23.58 -17.48 20.68
CA MET A 68 -24.97 -17.06 20.57
C MET A 68 -25.93 -18.18 20.99
N ALA A 69 -27.06 -17.80 21.59
CA ALA A 69 -28.10 -18.77 21.97
C ALA A 69 -28.71 -19.40 20.71
N GLY A 70 -28.81 -20.73 20.67
CA GLY A 70 -29.42 -21.45 19.55
C GLY A 70 -28.65 -21.29 18.24
N GLU A 71 -27.32 -21.14 18.31
CA GLU A 71 -26.42 -21.15 17.14
C GLU A 71 -25.98 -22.57 16.76
N SER A 72 -25.78 -23.42 17.77
CA SER A 72 -25.38 -24.82 17.56
C SER A 72 -26.61 -25.69 17.24
N PRO A 73 -26.59 -26.49 16.17
CA PRO A 73 -27.70 -27.40 15.82
C PRO A 73 -28.02 -28.43 16.92
N ASP A 74 -27.02 -28.75 17.75
CA ASP A 74 -27.13 -29.73 18.84
C ASP A 74 -27.63 -29.13 20.16
N GLU A 75 -27.75 -27.79 20.25
CA GLU A 75 -28.45 -27.15 21.37
C GLU A 75 -29.95 -27.34 21.17
N ALA A 76 -30.64 -27.83 22.20
CA ALA A 76 -32.10 -27.94 22.17
C ALA A 76 -32.71 -26.55 21.95
N SER A 77 -33.09 -26.25 20.70
CA SER A 77 -33.73 -24.97 20.38
C SER A 77 -35.06 -24.92 21.11
N ALA A 78 -35.20 -23.95 22.01
CA ALA A 78 -36.47 -23.69 22.67
C ALA A 78 -37.40 -22.86 21.78
N GLY A 79 -36.97 -22.53 20.56
CA GLY A 79 -37.72 -21.72 19.60
C GLY A 79 -37.94 -20.29 20.09
N GLN A 80 -37.12 -19.82 21.04
CA GLN A 80 -37.28 -18.47 21.58
C GLN A 80 -36.91 -17.44 20.52
N ASP A 81 -37.63 -16.31 20.50
CA ASP A 81 -37.42 -15.24 19.52
C ASP A 81 -36.02 -14.60 19.61
N ASP A 82 -35.32 -14.79 20.72
CA ASP A 82 -33.96 -14.30 20.99
C ASP A 82 -32.85 -15.32 20.62
N GLU A 83 -33.20 -16.48 20.06
CA GLU A 83 -32.25 -17.45 19.51
C GLU A 83 -31.81 -17.09 18.08
N PHE A 84 -30.56 -17.41 17.75
CA PHE A 84 -29.97 -17.12 16.45
C PHE A 84 -30.72 -17.81 15.31
N LEU A 85 -31.02 -19.11 15.44
CA LEU A 85 -31.75 -19.88 14.42
C LEU A 85 -33.21 -19.46 14.25
N SER A 86 -33.82 -18.82 15.24
CA SER A 86 -35.18 -18.23 15.15
C SER A 86 -35.22 -16.98 14.26
N LYS A 87 -34.07 -16.33 13.99
CA LYS A 87 -34.01 -15.15 13.13
C LYS A 87 -34.13 -15.51 11.64
N THR A 88 -34.62 -14.54 10.87
CA THR A 88 -34.67 -14.65 9.40
C THR A 88 -33.28 -14.90 8.82
N LYS A 89 -33.21 -15.52 7.63
CA LYS A 89 -31.92 -15.79 6.96
C LYS A 89 -31.13 -14.51 6.72
N TRP A 90 -31.81 -13.40 6.43
CA TRP A 90 -31.18 -12.09 6.23
C TRP A 90 -30.54 -11.54 7.51
N GLN A 91 -31.25 -11.62 8.63
CA GLN A 91 -30.74 -11.23 9.95
C GLN A 91 -29.51 -12.05 10.36
N ARG A 92 -29.55 -13.37 10.13
CA ARG A 92 -28.39 -14.24 10.40
C ARG A 92 -27.21 -13.91 9.51
N PHE A 93 -27.47 -13.67 8.23
CA PHE A 93 -26.44 -13.25 7.27
C PHE A 93 -25.77 -11.94 7.70
N GLN A 94 -26.55 -10.96 8.15
CA GLN A 94 -26.02 -9.71 8.69
C GLN A 94 -25.07 -9.93 9.87
N VAL A 95 -25.42 -10.80 10.82
CA VAL A 95 -24.53 -11.15 11.95
C VAL A 95 -23.24 -11.78 11.43
N LEU A 96 -23.34 -12.74 10.50
CA LEU A 96 -22.17 -13.45 9.94
C LEU A 96 -21.22 -12.52 9.16
N VAL A 97 -21.74 -11.54 8.43
CA VAL A 97 -20.90 -10.61 7.66
C VAL A 97 -20.34 -9.48 8.51
N MET A 98 -20.93 -9.20 9.68
CA MET A 98 -20.48 -8.08 10.51
C MET A 98 -19.05 -8.27 11.06
N GLY A 99 -18.62 -9.50 11.34
CA GLY A 99 -17.25 -9.77 11.78
C GLY A 99 -16.20 -9.31 10.75
N PRO A 100 -16.21 -9.83 9.51
CA PRO A 100 -15.37 -9.32 8.43
C PRO A 100 -15.52 -7.81 8.18
N THR A 101 -16.74 -7.29 8.25
CA THR A 101 -17.01 -5.86 8.06
C THR A 101 -16.29 -4.99 9.11
N MET A 102 -16.29 -5.41 10.37
CA MET A 102 -15.56 -4.70 11.43
C MET A 102 -14.05 -4.72 11.23
N ASN A 103 -13.49 -5.76 10.61
CA ASN A 103 -12.07 -5.78 10.26
C ASN A 103 -11.75 -4.80 9.12
N ILE A 104 -12.65 -4.62 8.15
CA ILE A 104 -12.50 -3.58 7.11
C ILE A 104 -12.55 -2.19 7.76
N VAL A 105 -13.50 -1.96 8.67
CA VAL A 105 -13.57 -0.70 9.44
C VAL A 105 -12.31 -0.48 10.26
N LEU A 106 -11.78 -1.52 10.92
CA LEU A 106 -10.53 -1.45 11.67
C LEU A 106 -9.36 -1.07 10.76
N ALA A 107 -9.25 -1.68 9.58
CA ALA A 107 -8.21 -1.36 8.62
C ALA A 107 -8.26 0.13 8.20
N VAL A 108 -9.46 0.65 7.93
CA VAL A 108 -9.64 2.07 7.61
C VAL A 108 -9.24 2.97 8.78
N VAL A 109 -9.65 2.64 10.01
CA VAL A 109 -9.34 3.45 11.19
C VAL A 109 -7.85 3.42 11.51
N VAL A 110 -7.23 2.25 11.54
CA VAL A 110 -5.80 2.10 11.83
C VAL A 110 -4.97 2.81 10.77
N MET A 111 -5.28 2.61 9.49
CA MET A 111 -4.56 3.27 8.40
C MET A 111 -4.76 4.79 8.45
N ALA A 112 -5.96 5.29 8.76
CA ALA A 112 -6.19 6.73 8.93
C ALA A 112 -5.35 7.32 10.08
N ILE A 113 -5.20 6.59 11.19
CA ILE A 113 -4.34 7.02 12.31
C ILE A 113 -2.87 7.05 11.89
N VAL A 114 -2.41 6.07 11.10
CA VAL A 114 -1.03 6.03 10.59
C VAL A 114 -0.79 7.20 9.65
N LEU A 115 -1.65 7.39 8.66
CA LEU A 115 -1.52 8.48 7.68
C LEU A 115 -1.62 9.85 8.32
N TYR A 116 -2.44 10.01 9.37
CA TYR A 116 -2.52 11.24 10.16
C TYR A 116 -1.20 11.61 10.86
N GLN A 117 -0.36 10.63 11.21
CA GLN A 117 0.96 10.87 11.80
C GLN A 117 2.02 11.26 10.75
N GLY A 118 1.70 11.12 9.46
CA GLY A 118 2.59 11.38 8.34
C GLY A 118 2.27 10.43 7.19
N ALA A 119 1.72 10.97 6.10
CA ALA A 119 1.53 10.23 4.87
C ALA A 119 2.74 10.42 3.97
N GLU A 120 3.36 9.32 3.56
CA GLU A 120 4.40 9.35 2.54
C GLU A 120 3.73 9.48 1.16
N VAL A 121 4.07 10.54 0.44
CA VAL A 121 3.63 10.76 -0.94
C VAL A 121 4.87 10.90 -1.84
N PRO A 122 4.78 10.54 -3.12
CA PRO A 122 5.91 10.69 -4.03
C PRO A 122 6.35 12.16 -4.13
N ALA A 123 7.65 12.42 -3.95
CA ALA A 123 8.18 13.77 -3.97
C ALA A 123 8.06 14.45 -5.34
N TYR A 124 7.97 13.66 -6.42
CA TYR A 124 7.87 14.18 -7.79
C TYR A 124 6.52 14.81 -8.10
N GLU A 125 5.45 14.54 -7.35
CA GLU A 125 4.08 15.00 -7.70
C GLU A 125 3.98 16.53 -7.80
N GLU A 126 4.71 17.27 -6.96
CA GLU A 126 4.77 18.74 -6.97
C GLU A 126 5.99 19.29 -7.74
N GLN A 127 6.76 18.44 -8.40
CA GLN A 127 7.90 18.87 -9.21
C GLN A 127 7.47 19.15 -10.64
N ALA A 128 8.22 20.02 -11.32
CA ALA A 128 7.99 20.32 -12.73
C ALA A 128 8.00 19.02 -13.58
N PRO A 129 7.09 18.87 -14.55
CA PRO A 129 6.92 17.64 -15.31
C PRO A 129 7.99 17.48 -16.39
N VAL A 130 9.23 17.25 -15.97
CA VAL A 130 10.37 16.92 -16.84
C VAL A 130 10.35 15.42 -17.12
N VAL A 131 10.14 15.05 -18.37
CA VAL A 131 10.05 13.67 -18.81
C VAL A 131 11.38 12.97 -18.58
N GLY A 132 11.42 11.95 -17.72
CA GLY A 132 12.60 11.12 -17.52
C GLY A 132 12.56 9.86 -18.37
N VAL A 133 11.38 9.26 -18.48
CA VAL A 133 11.15 8.02 -19.24
C VAL A 133 9.91 8.16 -20.10
N VAL A 134 10.01 7.66 -21.33
CA VAL A 134 8.88 7.48 -22.23
C VAL A 134 8.64 5.98 -22.36
N VAL A 135 7.42 5.54 -22.08
CA VAL A 135 7.04 4.12 -22.13
C VAL A 135 6.95 3.66 -23.58
N GLU A 136 7.54 2.51 -23.91
CA GLU A 136 7.47 1.92 -25.25
C GLU A 136 6.01 1.62 -25.66
N GLY A 137 5.64 1.95 -26.90
CA GLY A 137 4.30 1.81 -27.43
C GLY A 137 3.29 2.83 -26.89
N SER A 138 3.74 3.85 -26.15
CA SER A 138 2.86 4.86 -25.57
C SER A 138 2.44 5.95 -26.57
N PRO A 139 1.35 6.69 -26.25
CA PRO A 139 1.01 7.91 -26.98
C PRO A 139 2.15 8.93 -27.04
N ALA A 140 2.88 9.11 -25.94
CA ALA A 140 4.01 10.02 -25.85
C ALA A 140 5.12 9.63 -26.82
N GLU A 141 5.47 8.35 -26.91
CA GLU A 141 6.44 7.84 -27.88
C GLU A 141 5.97 8.11 -29.31
N THR A 142 4.71 7.76 -29.61
CA THR A 142 4.12 7.91 -30.95
C THR A 142 4.09 9.38 -31.41
N SER A 143 3.82 10.29 -30.47
CA SER A 143 3.79 11.74 -30.72
C SER A 143 5.16 12.41 -30.64
N GLY A 144 6.22 11.65 -30.36
CA GLY A 144 7.60 12.12 -30.37
C GLY A 144 8.00 12.97 -29.16
N ILE A 145 7.34 12.80 -28.01
CA ILE A 145 7.83 13.28 -26.71
C ILE A 145 9.11 12.50 -26.36
N LEU A 146 10.12 13.19 -25.83
CA LEU A 146 11.43 12.60 -25.52
C LEU A 146 11.81 12.83 -24.05
N PRO A 147 12.66 11.97 -23.47
CA PRO A 147 13.33 12.27 -22.21
C PRO A 147 14.05 13.63 -22.28
N GLY A 148 13.91 14.42 -21.22
CA GLY A 148 14.42 15.79 -21.11
C GLY A 148 13.40 16.88 -21.48
N ASP A 149 12.27 16.54 -22.10
CA ASP A 149 11.19 17.49 -22.36
C ASP A 149 10.57 17.99 -21.04
N LEU A 150 10.40 19.30 -20.91
CA LEU A 150 9.55 19.88 -19.86
C LEU A 150 8.16 20.14 -20.42
N ILE A 151 7.14 19.49 -19.87
CA ILE A 151 5.75 19.71 -20.30
C ILE A 151 5.25 21.03 -19.69
N LEU A 152 4.79 21.96 -20.53
CA LEU A 152 4.35 23.29 -20.10
C LEU A 152 2.83 23.40 -19.96
N SER A 153 2.10 22.78 -20.88
CA SER A 153 0.63 22.82 -20.90
C SER A 153 0.02 21.63 -21.64
N VAL A 154 -1.20 21.26 -21.25
CA VAL A 154 -2.02 20.24 -21.88
C VAL A 154 -3.39 20.84 -22.22
N ALA A 155 -3.82 20.73 -23.47
CA ALA A 155 -5.09 21.29 -23.95
C ALA A 155 -5.27 22.80 -23.65
N GLY A 156 -4.17 23.56 -23.68
CA GLY A 156 -4.13 25.00 -23.38
C GLY A 156 -4.12 25.35 -21.88
N GLU A 157 -4.21 24.37 -20.99
CA GLU A 157 -4.11 24.55 -19.54
C GLU A 157 -2.67 24.33 -19.08
N SER A 158 -2.11 25.27 -18.30
CA SER A 158 -0.74 25.15 -17.77
C SER A 158 -0.65 24.00 -16.77
N VAL A 159 0.43 23.21 -16.87
CA VAL A 159 0.72 22.10 -15.96
C VAL A 159 2.04 22.39 -15.22
N PRO A 160 1.99 23.08 -14.06
CA PRO A 160 3.21 23.46 -13.35
C PRO A 160 3.95 22.27 -12.74
N ASP A 161 3.26 21.16 -12.51
CA ASP A 161 3.76 19.97 -11.83
C ASP A 161 3.17 18.67 -12.39
N TRP A 162 3.67 17.53 -11.89
CA TRP A 162 3.20 16.20 -12.28
C TRP A 162 1.76 15.92 -11.88
N GLU A 163 1.28 16.44 -10.75
CA GLU A 163 -0.11 16.31 -10.32
C GLU A 163 -1.07 17.00 -11.31
N ALA A 164 -0.78 18.25 -11.67
CA ALA A 164 -1.56 18.99 -12.66
C ALA A 164 -1.53 18.31 -14.03
N LEU A 165 -0.38 17.79 -14.45
CA LEU A 165 -0.28 17.00 -15.68
C LEU A 165 -1.19 15.77 -15.63
N PHE A 166 -1.14 15.00 -14.54
CA PHE A 166 -1.98 13.83 -14.36
C PHE A 166 -3.48 14.18 -14.40
N LEU A 167 -3.90 15.20 -13.65
CA LEU A 167 -5.30 15.67 -13.62
C LEU A 167 -5.77 16.16 -15.00
N SER A 168 -4.91 16.85 -15.75
CA SER A 168 -5.24 17.32 -17.10
C SER A 168 -5.37 16.18 -18.12
N VAL A 169 -4.67 15.06 -17.93
CA VAL A 169 -4.72 13.94 -18.88
C VAL A 169 -5.81 12.93 -18.50
N MET A 170 -6.01 12.67 -17.21
CA MET A 170 -6.79 11.52 -16.74
C MET A 170 -8.23 11.47 -17.27
N SER A 171 -8.88 12.62 -17.47
CA SER A 171 -10.27 12.71 -17.94
C SER A 171 -10.41 12.86 -19.46
N ARG A 172 -9.30 12.74 -20.22
CA ARG A 172 -9.24 13.03 -21.66
C ARG A 172 -8.78 11.81 -22.48
N ALA A 173 -8.96 10.60 -21.97
CA ALA A 173 -8.64 9.37 -22.70
C ALA A 173 -9.34 9.30 -24.07
N GLY A 174 -8.60 8.85 -25.09
CA GLY A 174 -9.10 8.72 -26.46
C GLY A 174 -9.41 10.03 -27.17
N ARG A 175 -9.16 11.19 -26.55
CA ARG A 175 -9.35 12.51 -27.17
C ARG A 175 -7.99 13.11 -27.47
N GLU A 176 -7.74 13.42 -28.73
CA GLU A 176 -6.53 14.13 -29.12
C GLU A 176 -6.48 15.49 -28.41
N LEU A 177 -5.32 15.78 -27.82
CA LEU A 177 -5.05 17.02 -27.11
C LEU A 177 -3.68 17.56 -27.51
N GLU A 178 -3.54 18.87 -27.46
CA GLU A 178 -2.26 19.53 -27.70
C GLU A 178 -1.42 19.51 -26.41
N VAL A 179 -0.23 18.93 -26.49
CA VAL A 179 0.78 18.99 -25.43
C VAL A 179 1.88 19.94 -25.86
N VAL A 180 2.12 20.98 -25.07
CA VAL A 180 3.22 21.91 -25.30
C VAL A 180 4.40 21.48 -24.45
N VAL A 181 5.53 21.21 -25.09
CA VAL A 181 6.78 20.84 -24.43
C VAL A 181 7.87 21.87 -24.70
N LEU A 182 8.77 22.06 -23.73
CA LEU A 182 10.02 22.80 -23.90
C LEU A 182 11.15 21.80 -24.14
N ARG A 183 11.74 21.84 -25.33
CA ARG A 183 12.88 21.03 -25.74
C ARG A 183 14.00 21.93 -26.24
N ASP A 184 15.19 21.83 -25.65
CA ASP A 184 16.35 22.65 -26.02
C ASP A 184 16.05 24.17 -26.08
N GLY A 185 15.22 24.65 -25.14
CA GLY A 185 14.81 26.06 -25.07
C GLY A 185 13.75 26.49 -26.09
N LYS A 186 13.19 25.57 -26.87
CA LYS A 186 12.12 25.83 -27.85
C LYS A 186 10.82 25.17 -27.43
N SER A 187 9.72 25.90 -27.58
CA SER A 187 8.38 25.33 -27.39
C SER A 187 7.94 24.56 -28.63
N LEU A 188 7.60 23.30 -28.45
CA LEU A 188 7.03 22.42 -29.47
C LEU A 188 5.59 22.09 -29.08
N VAL A 189 4.70 22.06 -30.06
CA VAL A 189 3.30 21.64 -29.87
C VAL A 189 3.16 20.26 -30.49
N LEU A 190 2.79 19.27 -29.68
CA LEU A 190 2.68 17.88 -30.08
C LEU A 190 1.22 17.42 -29.89
N PRO A 191 0.53 16.96 -30.95
CA PRO A 191 -0.77 16.32 -30.79
C PRO A 191 -0.58 14.94 -30.18
N VAL A 192 -1.25 14.68 -29.04
CA VAL A 192 -1.17 13.40 -28.34
C VAL A 192 -2.58 12.92 -28.05
N THR A 193 -2.85 11.65 -28.33
CA THR A 193 -4.12 11.00 -27.96
C THR A 193 -3.86 10.04 -26.80
N PRO A 194 -4.22 10.39 -25.55
CA PRO A 194 -3.97 9.54 -24.40
C PRO A 194 -4.67 8.18 -24.55
N SER A 195 -3.98 7.11 -24.17
CA SER A 195 -4.53 5.76 -24.18
C SER A 195 -5.33 5.50 -22.90
N THR A 196 -6.23 4.52 -22.95
CA THR A 196 -6.92 4.01 -21.75
C THR A 196 -6.07 2.93 -21.10
N ARG A 197 -5.40 3.25 -19.99
CA ARG A 197 -4.54 2.27 -19.30
C ARG A 197 -5.32 1.36 -18.33
N THR A 198 -6.57 1.70 -18.01
CA THR A 198 -7.37 1.01 -16.99
C THR A 198 -8.82 0.78 -17.43
N GLU A 199 -9.51 -0.13 -16.74
CA GLU A 199 -10.96 -0.37 -16.88
C GLU A 199 -11.83 0.87 -16.57
N PHE A 200 -11.23 1.91 -15.98
CA PHE A 200 -11.88 3.17 -15.61
C PHE A 200 -11.67 4.29 -16.63
N GLU A 201 -11.20 3.97 -17.85
CA GLU A 201 -10.95 4.94 -18.92
C GLU A 201 -10.01 6.10 -18.52
N VAL A 202 -9.08 5.86 -17.59
CA VAL A 202 -8.09 6.86 -17.18
C VAL A 202 -7.10 7.07 -18.32
N GLY A 203 -7.00 8.32 -18.78
CA GLY A 203 -6.08 8.73 -19.82
C GLY A 203 -4.63 8.66 -19.34
N ASP A 204 -3.75 8.15 -20.21
CA ASP A 204 -2.32 8.09 -19.96
C ASP A 204 -1.53 8.50 -21.22
N LEU A 205 -0.52 9.35 -21.05
CA LEU A 205 0.42 9.70 -22.11
C LEU A 205 1.56 8.67 -22.21
N GLY A 206 1.89 7.98 -21.11
CA GLY A 206 3.07 7.12 -21.00
C GLY A 206 4.38 7.87 -20.81
N VAL A 207 4.33 9.02 -20.14
CA VAL A 207 5.52 9.73 -19.63
C VAL A 207 5.66 9.49 -18.14
N LEU A 208 6.89 9.31 -17.67
CA LEU A 208 7.22 9.16 -16.26
C LEU A 208 8.40 10.09 -15.89
N PRO A 209 8.46 10.58 -14.65
CA PRO A 209 9.63 11.28 -14.16
C PRO A 209 10.86 10.37 -14.12
N GLN A 210 12.03 10.98 -14.01
CA GLN A 210 13.23 10.24 -13.66
C GLN A 210 13.17 9.88 -12.17
N LEU A 211 12.85 8.61 -11.89
CA LEU A 211 12.72 8.12 -10.52
C LEU A 211 14.07 7.64 -9.97
N HIS A 212 14.48 8.21 -8.84
CA HIS A 212 15.66 7.80 -8.09
C HIS A 212 15.23 6.99 -6.85
N PRO A 213 15.81 5.80 -6.61
CA PRO A 213 15.45 5.00 -5.46
C PRO A 213 15.96 5.64 -4.17
N GLN A 214 15.13 5.64 -3.13
CA GLN A 214 15.47 6.15 -1.81
C GLN A 214 15.69 5.01 -0.83
N ILE A 215 16.74 5.11 -0.02
CA ILE A 215 17.02 4.18 1.08
C ILE A 215 15.99 4.41 2.19
N ARG A 216 15.18 3.38 2.48
CA ARG A 216 14.20 3.42 3.58
C ARG A 216 14.84 3.00 4.89
N ASP A 217 15.42 1.81 4.93
CA ASP A 217 16.10 1.27 6.10
C ASP A 217 17.48 0.77 5.73
N VAL A 218 18.40 0.90 6.70
CA VAL A 218 19.74 0.33 6.61
C VAL A 218 19.88 -0.68 7.75
N VAL A 219 20.19 -1.92 7.41
CA VAL A 219 20.36 -2.99 8.41
C VAL A 219 21.70 -2.80 9.12
N PRO A 220 21.71 -2.68 10.47
CA PRO A 220 22.95 -2.50 11.21
C PRO A 220 23.95 -3.65 10.99
N GLY A 221 25.21 -3.29 10.71
CA GLY A 221 26.29 -4.26 10.49
C GLY A 221 26.42 -4.77 9.05
N GLU A 222 25.46 -4.49 8.17
CA GLU A 222 25.52 -4.85 6.75
C GLU A 222 26.39 -3.85 5.94
N PRO A 223 26.80 -4.19 4.70
CA PRO A 223 27.74 -3.37 3.93
C PRO A 223 27.34 -1.91 3.73
N ALA A 224 26.05 -1.62 3.54
CA ALA A 224 25.56 -0.25 3.40
C ALA A 224 25.81 0.57 4.67
N ALA A 225 25.54 -0.02 5.84
CA ALA A 225 25.82 0.63 7.12
C ALA A 225 27.32 0.91 7.31
N GLN A 226 28.18 -0.05 6.93
CA GLN A 226 29.64 0.09 7.02
C GLN A 226 30.16 1.16 6.05
N ALA A 227 29.55 1.30 4.88
CA ALA A 227 29.86 2.32 3.89
C ALA A 227 29.33 3.72 4.27
N GLY A 228 28.52 3.83 5.32
CA GLY A 228 27.96 5.09 5.78
C GLY A 228 26.71 5.55 5.02
N ILE A 229 26.04 4.64 4.31
CA ILE A 229 24.70 4.86 3.75
C ILE A 229 23.69 4.97 4.90
N GLN A 230 22.74 5.88 4.78
CA GLN A 230 21.75 6.21 5.81
C GLN A 230 20.33 6.12 5.26
N SER A 231 19.35 5.97 6.16
CA SER A 231 17.94 6.14 5.81
C SER A 231 17.71 7.57 5.30
N GLY A 232 16.92 7.70 4.24
CA GLY A 232 16.65 8.97 3.54
C GLY A 232 17.58 9.26 2.37
N ASP A 233 18.73 8.59 2.26
CA ASP A 233 19.66 8.73 1.13
C ASP A 233 18.95 8.41 -0.20
N VAL A 234 19.13 9.27 -1.21
CA VAL A 234 18.61 9.04 -2.57
C VAL A 234 19.75 8.63 -3.48
N ILE A 235 19.66 7.46 -4.12
CA ILE A 235 20.71 6.97 -5.01
C ILE A 235 20.47 7.54 -6.41
N VAL A 236 21.30 8.47 -6.83
CA VAL A 236 21.17 9.18 -8.11
C VAL A 236 21.81 8.38 -9.24
N ALA A 237 22.96 7.75 -8.98
CA ALA A 237 23.70 6.97 -9.96
C ALA A 237 24.47 5.81 -9.33
N VAL A 238 24.76 4.80 -10.15
CA VAL A 238 25.65 3.68 -9.84
C VAL A 238 26.71 3.59 -10.93
N GLU A 239 27.99 3.64 -10.54
CA GLU A 239 29.12 3.63 -11.50
C GLU A 239 29.06 4.75 -12.56
N GLY A 240 28.47 5.90 -12.21
CA GLY A 240 28.32 7.06 -13.10
C GLY A 240 27.10 7.00 -14.02
N GLU A 241 26.36 5.89 -14.03
CA GLU A 241 25.11 5.74 -14.79
C GLU A 241 23.89 6.05 -13.90
N PRO A 242 22.88 6.78 -14.40
CA PRO A 242 21.67 7.06 -13.63
C PRO A 242 21.01 5.78 -13.08
N ALA A 243 20.68 5.81 -11.80
CA ALA A 243 20.10 4.68 -11.10
C ALA A 243 18.58 4.83 -10.99
N ASN A 244 17.86 3.79 -11.37
CA ASN A 244 16.50 3.55 -10.90
C ASN A 244 16.53 2.30 -9.99
N ARG A 245 15.40 1.96 -9.37
CA ARG A 245 15.32 0.82 -8.44
C ARG A 245 15.83 -0.48 -9.07
N ASP A 246 15.40 -0.79 -10.28
CA ASP A 246 15.70 -2.08 -10.90
C ASP A 246 17.15 -2.14 -11.38
N THR A 247 17.66 -1.07 -12.01
CA THR A 247 19.08 -1.01 -12.43
C THR A 247 20.01 -1.07 -11.23
N LEU A 248 19.66 -0.41 -10.13
CA LEU A 248 20.41 -0.47 -8.87
C LEU A 248 20.44 -1.89 -8.29
N ILE A 249 19.28 -2.53 -8.16
CA ILE A 249 19.17 -3.90 -7.64
C ILE A 249 19.96 -4.87 -8.52
N THR A 250 19.76 -4.82 -9.84
CA THR A 250 20.50 -5.67 -10.78
C THR A 250 21.99 -5.49 -10.62
N ARG A 251 22.46 -4.23 -10.55
CA ARG A 251 23.90 -3.95 -10.43
C ARG A 251 24.48 -4.48 -9.12
N ILE A 252 23.81 -4.23 -7.99
CA ILE A 252 24.23 -4.75 -6.68
C ILE A 252 24.28 -6.29 -6.67
N ASN A 253 23.21 -6.93 -7.14
CA ASN A 253 23.11 -8.39 -7.16
C ASN A 253 24.20 -9.03 -8.02
N SER A 254 24.58 -8.40 -9.13
CA SER A 254 25.61 -8.89 -10.07
C SER A 254 27.06 -8.64 -9.63
N SER A 255 27.29 -7.92 -8.54
CA SER A 255 28.61 -7.47 -8.10
C SER A 255 28.96 -7.86 -6.66
N PRO A 256 28.77 -9.14 -6.25
CA PRO A 256 29.22 -9.58 -4.93
C PRO A 256 30.72 -9.39 -4.78
N ASP A 257 31.15 -8.94 -3.60
CA ASP A 257 32.55 -8.71 -3.23
C ASP A 257 33.31 -7.65 -4.05
N GLN A 258 32.65 -6.97 -4.98
CA GLN A 258 33.19 -5.88 -5.79
C GLN A 258 32.86 -4.52 -5.18
N LEU A 259 33.77 -3.56 -5.28
CA LEU A 259 33.48 -2.19 -4.86
C LEU A 259 32.58 -1.53 -5.90
N LEU A 260 31.44 -1.00 -5.45
CA LEU A 260 30.52 -0.21 -6.23
C LEU A 260 30.51 1.23 -5.72
N LYS A 261 30.67 2.19 -6.62
CA LYS A 261 30.56 3.61 -6.38
C LYS A 261 29.10 4.04 -6.63
N LEU A 262 28.45 4.50 -5.56
CA LEU A 262 27.10 5.06 -5.59
C LEU A 262 27.18 6.57 -5.46
N ALA A 263 26.55 7.31 -6.36
CA ALA A 263 26.29 8.72 -6.17
C ALA A 263 25.01 8.86 -5.35
N VAL A 264 25.12 9.46 -4.17
CA VAL A 264 24.07 9.55 -3.17
C VAL A 264 23.77 11.02 -2.91
N SER A 265 22.51 11.43 -3.06
CA SER A 265 22.03 12.72 -2.58
C SER A 265 21.54 12.57 -1.15
N ARG A 266 22.17 13.32 -0.23
CA ARG A 266 21.79 13.42 1.18
C ARG A 266 21.54 14.89 1.50
N ASP A 267 20.32 15.22 1.92
CA ASP A 267 19.88 16.59 2.18
C ASP A 267 20.14 17.55 1.00
N GLY A 268 20.01 17.03 -0.23
CA GLY A 268 20.26 17.77 -1.48
C GLY A 268 21.74 17.93 -1.85
N VAL A 269 22.67 17.36 -1.08
CA VAL A 269 24.10 17.35 -1.39
C VAL A 269 24.48 16.00 -1.96
N GLU A 270 24.98 16.00 -3.20
CA GLU A 270 25.53 14.80 -3.83
C GLU A 270 26.90 14.45 -3.25
N GLN A 271 27.08 13.17 -2.91
CA GLN A 271 28.32 12.60 -2.42
C GLN A 271 28.51 11.19 -2.97
N ASP A 272 29.76 10.83 -3.19
CA ASP A 272 30.13 9.49 -3.65
C ASP A 272 30.37 8.57 -2.44
N ILE A 273 29.63 7.48 -2.38
CA ILE A 273 29.79 6.43 -1.36
C ILE A 273 30.20 5.13 -2.06
N THR A 274 31.29 4.53 -1.61
CA THR A 274 31.72 3.21 -2.11
C THR A 274 31.24 2.12 -1.17
N VAL A 275 30.46 1.17 -1.70
CA VAL A 275 29.94 0.02 -0.95
C VAL A 275 30.45 -1.28 -1.57
N ARG A 276 30.69 -2.29 -0.74
CA ARG A 276 31.07 -3.64 -1.18
C ARG A 276 29.94 -4.61 -0.88
N PRO A 277 29.10 -5.03 -1.85
CA PRO A 277 28.03 -5.98 -1.59
C PRO A 277 28.59 -7.29 -1.02
N ALA A 278 27.96 -7.79 0.04
CA ALA A 278 28.28 -9.08 0.62
C ALA A 278 27.58 -10.18 -0.20
N LEU A 279 28.28 -11.28 -0.45
CA LEU A 279 27.69 -12.45 -1.10
C LEU A 279 26.64 -13.09 -0.18
N ASN A 280 25.42 -13.26 -0.69
CA ASN A 280 24.35 -13.99 -0.02
C ASN A 280 23.65 -14.91 -1.05
N GLY A 281 23.89 -16.22 -0.94
CA GLY A 281 23.55 -17.16 -2.00
C GLY A 281 24.36 -16.86 -3.25
N ASP A 282 23.68 -16.57 -4.35
CA ASP A 282 24.29 -16.26 -5.66
C ASP A 282 24.27 -14.76 -6.01
N VAL A 283 23.85 -13.90 -5.08
CA VAL A 283 23.71 -12.45 -5.32
C VAL A 283 24.48 -11.63 -4.29
N GLY A 284 24.94 -10.45 -4.72
CA GLY A 284 25.43 -9.41 -3.82
C GLY A 284 24.28 -8.71 -3.11
N LEU A 285 24.42 -8.42 -1.81
CA LEU A 285 23.49 -7.60 -1.04
C LEU A 285 24.25 -6.54 -0.24
N ILE A 286 23.64 -5.38 -0.06
CA ILE A 286 24.20 -4.31 0.81
C ILE A 286 23.40 -4.10 2.11
N GLY A 287 22.29 -4.81 2.28
CA GLY A 287 21.47 -4.75 3.50
C GLY A 287 20.64 -3.47 3.66
N VAL A 288 19.89 -3.10 2.61
CA VAL A 288 18.98 -1.93 2.62
C VAL A 288 17.58 -2.32 2.14
N SER A 289 16.57 -1.57 2.59
CA SER A 289 15.24 -1.53 1.95
C SER A 289 15.15 -0.27 1.08
N LEU A 290 14.49 -0.40 -0.08
CA LEU A 290 14.40 0.68 -1.08
C LEU A 290 12.94 1.06 -1.31
N SER A 291 12.69 2.37 -1.36
CA SER A 291 11.55 2.94 -2.07
C SER A 291 11.91 3.09 -3.54
N PRO A 292 11.00 2.81 -4.50
CA PRO A 292 11.27 3.00 -5.93
C PRO A 292 11.47 4.47 -6.33
N TYR A 293 11.05 5.41 -5.48
CA TYR A 293 11.14 6.85 -5.68
C TYR A 293 11.36 7.56 -4.35
N GLU A 294 11.79 8.82 -4.41
CA GLU A 294 11.87 9.71 -3.26
C GLU A 294 10.48 10.00 -2.69
N VAL A 295 10.33 9.89 -1.38
CA VAL A 295 9.08 10.20 -0.67
C VAL A 295 9.23 11.48 0.14
N ARG A 296 8.14 12.24 0.24
CA ARG A 296 7.98 13.33 1.20
C ARG A 296 6.88 12.97 2.20
N ILE A 297 7.07 13.38 3.44
CA ILE A 297 6.05 13.22 4.48
C ILE A 297 5.16 14.46 4.43
N VAL A 298 3.87 14.24 4.19
CA VAL A 298 2.83 15.27 4.37
C VAL A 298 2.00 14.96 5.60
N GLU A 299 1.50 15.99 6.27
CA GLU A 299 0.64 15.84 7.46
C GLU A 299 -0.81 16.10 7.07
N PRO A 300 -1.57 15.07 6.65
CA PRO A 300 -2.96 15.25 6.27
C PRO A 300 -3.82 15.59 7.48
N GLY A 301 -4.82 16.45 7.29
CA GLY A 301 -5.84 16.70 8.31
C GLY A 301 -6.65 15.42 8.63
N PRO A 302 -7.37 15.35 9.77
CA PRO A 302 -8.07 14.13 10.19
C PRO A 302 -9.06 13.57 9.15
N LEU A 303 -9.78 14.44 8.45
CA LEU A 303 -10.73 14.03 7.41
C LEU A 303 -9.99 13.50 6.16
N GLN A 304 -8.91 14.18 5.76
CA GLN A 304 -8.09 13.79 4.63
C GLN A 304 -7.40 12.45 4.89
N ALA A 305 -6.92 12.20 6.11
CA ALA A 305 -6.33 10.92 6.49
C ALA A 305 -7.34 9.76 6.40
N VAL A 306 -8.61 9.99 6.74
CA VAL A 306 -9.68 8.99 6.54
C VAL A 306 -9.95 8.75 5.06
N GLN A 307 -10.00 9.80 4.24
CA GLN A 307 -10.20 9.67 2.79
C GLN A 307 -9.05 8.88 2.14
N LEU A 308 -7.80 9.27 2.40
CA LEU A 308 -6.60 8.57 1.92
C LEU A 308 -6.59 7.12 2.38
N SER A 309 -6.97 6.85 3.62
CA SER A 309 -7.08 5.48 4.15
C SER A 309 -8.10 4.63 3.37
N ILE A 310 -9.28 5.18 3.06
CA ILE A 310 -10.29 4.47 2.26
C ILE A 310 -9.75 4.18 0.85
N GLU A 311 -9.14 5.17 0.21
CA GLU A 311 -8.58 5.05 -1.13
C GLU A 311 -7.46 3.99 -1.18
N GLN A 312 -6.50 4.04 -0.26
CA GLN A 312 -5.42 3.06 -0.18
C GLN A 312 -5.95 1.64 0.09
N ASN A 313 -6.88 1.47 1.04
CA ASN A 313 -7.49 0.18 1.33
C ASN A 313 -8.24 -0.38 0.11
N TYR A 314 -8.94 0.47 -0.64
CA TYR A 314 -9.62 0.08 -1.87
C TYR A 314 -8.62 -0.34 -2.96
N GLN A 315 -7.59 0.45 -3.22
CA GLN A 315 -6.55 0.14 -4.20
C GLN A 315 -5.84 -1.18 -3.89
N TRP A 316 -5.42 -1.38 -2.63
CA TRP A 316 -4.73 -2.60 -2.23
C TRP A 316 -5.63 -3.83 -2.30
N SER A 317 -6.91 -3.70 -1.91
CA SER A 317 -7.89 -4.77 -2.04
C SER A 317 -8.15 -5.11 -3.52
N GLY A 318 -8.21 -4.09 -4.38
CA GLY A 318 -8.34 -4.24 -5.83
C GLY A 318 -7.17 -5.00 -6.44
N LEU A 319 -5.92 -4.66 -6.06
CA LEU A 319 -4.72 -5.35 -6.53
C LEU A 319 -4.69 -6.82 -6.10
N ILE A 320 -5.10 -7.13 -4.86
CA ILE A 320 -5.22 -8.51 -4.39
C ILE A 320 -6.21 -9.27 -5.26
N PHE A 321 -7.39 -8.68 -5.52
CA PHE A 321 -8.41 -9.31 -6.34
C PHE A 321 -7.94 -9.50 -7.79
N GLN A 322 -7.32 -8.49 -8.39
CA GLN A 322 -6.74 -8.55 -9.73
C GLN A 322 -5.66 -9.63 -9.83
N THR A 323 -4.79 -9.75 -8.82
CA THR A 323 -3.75 -10.79 -8.77
C THR A 323 -4.37 -12.17 -8.64
N LEU A 324 -5.34 -12.36 -7.73
CA LEU A 324 -6.05 -13.64 -7.58
C LEU A 324 -6.83 -14.03 -8.84
N TRP A 325 -7.45 -13.05 -9.49
CA TRP A 325 -8.13 -13.22 -10.77
C TRP A 325 -7.14 -13.60 -11.87
N GLY A 326 -6.04 -12.86 -12.01
CA GLY A 326 -4.97 -13.13 -12.96
C GLY A 326 -4.33 -14.51 -12.79
N LEU A 327 -4.21 -15.01 -11.55
CA LEU A 327 -3.78 -16.39 -11.27
C LEU A 327 -4.82 -17.41 -11.75
N MET A 328 -6.11 -17.12 -11.58
CA MET A 328 -7.21 -17.98 -12.04
C MET A 328 -7.32 -18.01 -13.57
N THR A 329 -7.10 -16.86 -14.24
CA THR A 329 -7.10 -16.72 -15.70
C THR A 329 -5.77 -17.11 -16.35
N ARG A 330 -4.73 -17.38 -15.56
CA ARG A 330 -3.33 -17.64 -15.98
C ARG A 330 -2.64 -16.47 -16.70
N GLU A 331 -3.15 -15.26 -16.51
CA GLU A 331 -2.49 -14.03 -16.97
C GLU A 331 -1.34 -13.62 -16.04
N THR A 332 -1.39 -14.04 -14.77
CA THR A 332 -0.33 -13.81 -13.78
C THR A 332 0.44 -15.11 -13.52
N SER A 333 1.78 -15.06 -13.62
CA SER A 333 2.65 -16.19 -13.29
C SER A 333 2.74 -16.36 -11.77
N PRO A 334 2.52 -17.58 -11.22
CA PRO A 334 2.74 -17.86 -9.79
C PRO A 334 4.21 -17.91 -9.38
N LYS A 335 5.15 -17.74 -10.33
CA LYS A 335 6.58 -17.57 -10.05
C LYS A 335 6.91 -16.08 -10.03
N GLN A 336 6.79 -15.45 -8.87
CA GLN A 336 7.48 -14.21 -8.53
C GLN A 336 8.43 -14.50 -7.38
#